data_AF-A0A0L8HW84-F1
#
_entry.id   AF-A0A0L8HW84-F1
#
_cell.length_a   1.000
_cell.length_b   1.000
_cell.length_c   1.000
_cell.angle_alpha   90.00
_cell.angle_beta   90.00
_cell.angle_gamma   90.00
#
_symmetry.space_group_name_H-M   'P 1'
#
loop_
_entity.id
_entity.type
_entity.pdbx_description
1 polymer ?
#
loop_
_entity_poly.entity_id
_entity_poly.type
_entity_poly.pdbx_seq_one_letter_code
_entity_poly.pdbx_strand_id
1 'polypeptide(L)' 'MLSTMHSASMKNTRKQDADVNAIMKPSLVGSYNEGMGGVDRSDQLVTTHKSMRKFVKWYKKMFLYIFD' A
#
# COMPACT_ATOMS: atom_id res chain seq x y z
N MET A 1 -13.82 2.69 -6.56
CA MET A 1 -12.62 3.35 -7.11
C MET A 1 -13.02 4.21 -8.28
N LEU A 2 -12.48 5.42 -8.35
CA LEU A 2 -12.64 6.31 -9.49
C LEU A 2 -11.26 6.50 -10.12
N SER A 3 -11.19 6.48 -11.44
CA SER A 3 -9.97 6.74 -12.21
C SER A 3 -10.30 7.59 -13.41
N THR A 4 -9.41 8.53 -13.71
CA THR A 4 -9.43 9.36 -14.91
C THR A 4 -8.54 8.78 -16.01
N MET A 5 -7.71 7.78 -15.71
CA MET A 5 -6.70 7.23 -16.62
C MET A 5 -7.12 5.90 -17.25
N HIS A 6 -7.94 5.10 -16.55
CA HIS A 6 -8.30 3.75 -17.00
C HIS A 6 -9.69 3.69 -17.60
N SER A 7 -9.83 2.99 -18.74
CA SER A 7 -11.13 2.62 -19.30
C SER A 7 -11.78 1.47 -18.53
N ALA A 8 -13.12 1.35 -18.60
CA ALA A 8 -13.91 0.33 -17.91
C ALA A 8 -13.74 -1.08 -18.53
N SER A 9 -12.55 -1.68 -18.35
CA SER A 9 -12.20 -3.00 -18.86
C SER A 9 -12.00 -4.02 -17.73
N MET A 10 -12.42 -5.26 -17.97
CA MET A 10 -12.27 -6.39 -17.05
C MET A 10 -11.08 -7.26 -17.45
N LYS A 11 -10.22 -7.61 -16.49
CA LYS A 11 -9.06 -8.47 -16.66
C LYS A 11 -9.21 -9.74 -15.83
N ASN A 12 -8.83 -10.88 -16.39
CA ASN A 12 -8.75 -12.13 -15.65
C ASN A 12 -7.59 -12.06 -14.64
N THR A 13 -7.86 -12.36 -13.37
CA THR A 13 -6.87 -12.31 -12.29
C THR A 13 -5.99 -13.55 -12.18
N ARG A 14 -6.16 -14.52 -13.09
CA ARG A 14 -5.53 -15.86 -13.07
C ARG A 14 -5.88 -16.68 -11.83
N LYS A 15 -6.82 -16.20 -11.01
CA LYS A 15 -7.39 -16.93 -9.87
C LYS A 15 -8.71 -17.55 -10.30
N GLN A 16 -9.03 -18.69 -9.71
CA GLN A 16 -10.28 -19.38 -9.91
C GLN A 16 -11.04 -19.43 -8.59
N ASP A 17 -12.36 -19.38 -8.68
CA ASP A 17 -13.24 -19.56 -7.53
C ASP A 17 -13.34 -21.06 -7.16
N ALA A 18 -13.99 -21.37 -6.04
CA ALA A 18 -14.25 -22.75 -5.60
C ALA A 18 -14.97 -23.59 -6.68
N ASP A 19 -15.81 -22.93 -7.48
CA ASP A 19 -16.55 -23.54 -8.60
C ASP A 19 -15.75 -23.52 -9.93
N VAL A 20 -14.42 -23.34 -9.90
CA VAL A 20 -13.52 -23.37 -11.08
C VAL A 20 -13.83 -22.27 -12.11
N ASN A 21 -14.53 -21.22 -11.69
CA ASN A 21 -14.81 -20.06 -12.53
C ASN A 21 -13.65 -19.06 -12.46
N ALA A 22 -13.24 -18.51 -13.61
CA ALA A 22 -12.17 -17.51 -13.65
C ALA A 22 -12.62 -16.20 -12.97
N ILE A 23 -11.84 -15.74 -11.99
CA ILE A 23 -12.13 -14.51 -11.27
C ILE A 23 -11.71 -13.33 -12.14
N MET A 24 -12.69 -12.63 -12.69
CA MET A 24 -12.50 -11.37 -13.42
C MET A 24 -12.56 -10.19 -12.45
N LYS A 25 -11.64 -9.25 -12.60
CA LYS A 25 -11.66 -7.97 -11.87
C LYS A 25 -11.41 -6.81 -12.83
N PRO A 26 -11.90 -5.59 -12.54
CA PRO A 26 -11.55 -4.43 -13.34
C PRO A 26 -10.03 -4.25 -13.40
N SER A 27 -9.50 -3.93 -14.57
CA SER A 27 -8.06 -3.72 -14.76
C SER A 27 -7.52 -2.63 -13.83
N LEU A 28 -8.34 -1.61 -13.55
CA LEU A 28 -8.07 -0.52 -12.61
C LEU A 28 -7.68 -1.02 -11.22
N VAL A 29 -8.32 -2.08 -10.71
CA VAL A 29 -8.06 -2.60 -9.36
C VAL A 29 -6.65 -3.17 -9.26
N GLY A 30 -6.17 -3.82 -10.32
CA GLY A 30 -4.80 -4.33 -10.38
C GLY A 30 -3.79 -3.18 -10.34
N SER A 31 -3.94 -2.20 -11.23
CA SER A 31 -3.05 -1.03 -11.29
C SER A 31 -3.07 -0.20 -9.99
N TYR A 32 -4.23 -0.06 -9.35
CA TYR A 32 -4.28 0.62 -8.06
C TYR A 32 -3.51 -0.16 -6.98
N ASN A 33 -3.74 -1.46 -6.89
CA ASN A 33 -3.10 -2.30 -5.87
C ASN A 33 -1.58 -2.39 -6.06
N GLU A 34 -1.08 -2.29 -7.31
CA GLU A 34 0.36 -2.22 -7.59
C GLU A 34 1.01 -0.97 -6.99
N GLY A 35 0.33 0.17 -6.99
CA GLY A 35 0.81 1.42 -6.37
C GLY A 35 0.46 1.57 -4.89
N MET A 36 -0.39 0.69 -4.35
CA MET A 36 -0.83 0.74 -2.96
C MET A 36 0.24 0.18 -2.01
N GLY A 37 0.21 0.61 -0.74
CA GLY A 37 1.07 0.07 0.31
C GLY A 37 2.49 0.64 0.34
N GLY A 38 2.82 1.61 -0.53
CA GLY A 38 4.12 2.31 -0.46
C GLY A 38 4.32 3.02 0.88
N VAL A 39 3.30 3.75 1.35
CA VAL A 39 3.31 4.44 2.65
C VAL A 39 3.40 3.42 3.80
N ASP A 40 2.57 2.38 3.78
CA ASP A 40 2.56 1.36 4.83
C ASP A 40 3.90 0.61 4.92
N ARG A 41 4.52 0.29 3.78
CA ARG A 41 5.85 -0.33 3.72
C ARG A 41 6.93 0.61 4.26
N SER A 42 6.86 1.89 3.92
CA SER A 42 7.78 2.90 4.46
C SER A 42 7.66 3.00 5.97
N ASP A 43 6.43 3.07 6.51
CA ASP A 43 6.19 3.12 7.95
C ASP A 43 6.63 1.83 8.66
N GLN A 44 6.46 0.68 8.00
CA GLN A 44 6.96 -0.60 8.48
C GLN A 44 8.49 -0.60 8.59
N LEU A 45 9.21 -0.10 7.58
CA LEU A 45 10.68 -0.03 7.61
C LEU A 45 11.20 0.86 8.75
N VAL A 46 10.60 2.03 8.95
CA VAL A 46 10.91 2.93 10.08
C VAL A 46 10.57 2.28 11.42
N THR A 47 9.51 1.47 11.46
CA THR A 47 9.12 0.72 12.66
C THR A 47 10.06 -0.45 12.96
N THR A 48 10.62 -1.11 11.95
CA THR A 48 11.57 -2.21 12.10
C THR A 48 12.94 -1.71 12.56
N HIS A 49 13.40 -0.55 12.08
CA HIS A 49 14.68 0.06 12.46
C HIS A 49 14.48 1.20 13.47
N LYS A 50 13.69 0.97 14.53
CA LYS A 50 13.39 2.03 15.51
C LYS A 50 14.64 2.54 16.23
N SER A 51 15.20 3.64 15.74
CA SER A 51 16.02 4.59 16.50
C SER A 51 15.19 5.40 17.52
N MET A 52 13.89 5.12 17.61
CA MET A 52 12.88 5.89 18.33
C MET A 52 13.01 5.74 19.86
N ARG A 53 13.75 6.66 20.50
CA ARG A 53 13.85 6.77 21.97
C ARG A 53 12.64 7.50 22.55
N LYS A 54 12.27 7.19 23.80
CA LYS A 54 11.21 7.94 24.52
C LYS A 54 11.73 9.33 24.89
N PHE A 55 11.00 10.38 24.52
CA PHE A 55 11.30 11.76 24.90
C PHE A 55 10.11 12.40 25.62
N VAL A 56 10.40 13.25 26.62
CA VAL A 56 9.39 14.06 27.32
C VAL A 56 8.84 15.18 26.42
N LYS A 57 9.68 15.72 25.53
CA LYS A 57 9.31 16.79 24.60
C LYS A 57 9.02 16.20 23.21
N TRP A 58 7.78 16.33 22.73
CA TRP A 58 7.29 15.68 21.51
C TRP A 58 8.03 16.09 20.23
N TYR A 59 8.50 17.34 20.12
CA TYR A 59 9.20 17.82 18.93
C TYR A 59 10.53 17.08 18.67
N LYS A 60 11.18 16.55 19.72
CA LYS A 60 12.42 15.76 19.56
C LYS A 60 12.20 14.46 18.81
N LYS A 61 10.98 13.89 18.93
CA LYS A 61 10.57 12.72 18.16
C LYS A 61 10.48 13.03 16.67
N MET A 62 9.94 14.20 16.31
CA MET A 62 9.86 14.65 14.91
C MET A 62 11.24 14.89 14.31
N PHE A 63 12.16 15.51 15.07
CA PHE A 63 13.54 15.68 14.63
C PHE A 63 14.17 14.32 14.28
N LEU A 64 14.12 13.35 15.20
CA LEU A 64 14.72 12.04 14.93
C LEU A 64 14.08 11.32 13.76
N TYR A 65 12.76 11.44 13.56
CA TYR A 65 12.07 10.82 12.43
C TYR A 65 12.48 11.42 11.07
N ILE A 66 12.93 12.68 11.03
CA ILE A 66 13.40 13.33 9.80
C ILE A 66 14.85 12.93 9.49
N PHE A 67 15.65 12.63 10.52
CA PHE A 67 17.06 12.25 10.38
C PHE A 67 17.29 10.73 10.29
N ASP A 68 16.25 9.93 10.48
CA ASP A 68 16.21 8.47 10.29
C ASP A 68 15.92 8.15 8.81
#